data_AF-A0A8J3TWC6-F1
#
_entry.id   AF-A0A8J3TWC6-F1
#
_cell.length_a   1.000
_cell.length_b   1.000
_cell.length_c   1.000
_cell.angle_alpha   90.00
_cell.angle_beta   90.00
_cell.angle_gamma   90.00
#
_symmetry.space_group_name_H-M   'P 1'
#
loop_
_entity.id
_entity.type
_entity.pdbx_description
1 polymer ?
#
loop_
_entity_poly.entity_id
_entity_poly.type
_entity_poly.pdbx_seq_one_letter_code
_entity_poly.pdbx_strand_id
1 'polypeptide(L)'
;MENWRRFERVHDGACEFWQIRQEGIRCHISWGRDGSRRGGSTTVALLDERHAKSHVQKKIRGQLRKGFLEVAGLPAPIGDPDALVVETIADAQAKPAYGLPRPQYRPVEGFRDVVCHARIHPESPGRGFYHYLVLRDEGRSALAFNVRESSHRPEAVTGFLETVVTVRDLPFDGRPHHKIALARPVGPFSHALLCSPALGQAAVAYPTIAARVATAFPIYDCEIGDADAEVFVDARIRGHGALPYSDWARRPHPVVDLRFDIQGPDPERDRTFKVYQRARLDTLMPKLAAASPDSWLEVRSFRGEIRRLTPTNLAAPSDLDRFLLDSQPAI
;
A
#
# COMPACT_ATOMS: atom_id res chain seq x y z
N MET A 1 -4.59 8.04 21.92
CA MET A 1 -3.40 8.92 21.82
C MET A 1 -3.35 9.45 20.40
N GLU A 2 -4.14 10.47 20.09
CA GLU A 2 -4.30 10.96 18.72
C GLU A 2 -3.26 12.02 18.34
N ASN A 3 -2.49 12.53 19.31
CA ASN A 3 -1.45 13.51 19.07
C ASN A 3 -0.11 12.83 18.79
N TRP A 4 0.65 13.43 17.87
CA TRP A 4 2.04 13.05 17.62
C TRP A 4 2.87 13.23 18.87
N ARG A 5 3.55 12.16 19.29
CA ARG A 5 4.62 12.22 20.29
C ARG A 5 5.93 12.42 19.56
N ARG A 6 6.59 13.55 19.81
CA ARG A 6 7.82 13.95 19.12
C ARG A 6 9.01 13.75 20.03
N PHE A 7 10.10 13.29 19.44
CA PHE A 7 11.34 13.00 20.10
C PHE A 7 12.47 13.61 19.30
N GLU A 8 13.42 14.25 19.97
CA GLU A 8 14.53 14.95 19.34
C GLU A 8 15.88 14.50 19.91
N ARG A 9 16.91 14.57 19.08
CA ARG A 9 18.30 14.31 19.47
C ARG A 9 19.21 15.27 18.72
N VAL A 10 20.03 16.01 19.46
CA VAL A 10 21.04 16.88 18.87
C VAL A 10 22.33 16.07 18.68
N HIS A 11 22.85 16.05 17.45
CA HIS A 11 24.12 15.42 17.12
C HIS A 11 24.88 16.31 16.12
N ASP A 12 26.12 16.65 16.44
CA ASP A 12 27.00 17.50 15.62
C ASP A 12 26.35 18.82 15.15
N GLY A 13 25.61 19.47 16.05
CA GLY A 13 24.91 20.73 15.75
C GLY A 13 23.64 20.60 14.91
N ALA A 14 23.27 19.40 14.47
CA ALA A 14 22.01 19.12 13.79
C ALA A 14 20.99 18.48 14.75
N CYS A 15 19.74 18.98 14.74
CA CYS A 15 18.64 18.35 15.45
C CYS A 15 17.99 17.28 14.56
N GLU A 16 18.04 16.01 15.00
CA GLU A 16 17.29 14.91 14.41
C GLU A 16 15.97 14.74 15.16
N PHE A 17 14.86 14.64 14.44
CA PHE A 17 13.56 14.36 15.02
C PHE A 17 13.06 12.97 14.63
N TRP A 18 12.29 12.39 15.52
CA TRP A 18 11.50 11.18 15.32
C TRP A 18 10.17 11.36 16.04
N GLN A 19 9.06 11.07 15.37
CA GLN A 19 7.74 11.22 15.94
C GLN A 19 6.87 10.01 15.62
N ILE A 20 5.94 9.71 16.53
CA ILE A 20 5.03 8.58 16.44
C ILE A 20 3.61 8.96 16.87
N ARG A 21 2.62 8.41 16.18
CA ARG A 21 1.21 8.56 16.49
C ARG A 21 0.49 7.24 16.30
N GLN A 22 -0.49 6.96 17.16
CA GLN A 22 -1.38 5.81 17.03
C GLN A 22 -2.78 6.27 16.65
N GLU A 23 -3.36 5.67 15.61
CA GLU A 23 -4.76 5.85 15.22
C GLU A 23 -5.42 4.48 15.11
N GLY A 24 -6.19 4.08 16.12
CA GLY A 24 -6.72 2.72 16.24
C GLY A 24 -5.61 1.67 16.15
N ILE A 25 -5.66 0.84 15.11
CA ILE A 25 -4.67 -0.21 14.82
C ILE A 25 -3.43 0.30 14.05
N ARG A 26 -3.43 1.55 13.58
CA ARG A 26 -2.35 2.11 12.77
C ARG A 26 -1.32 2.80 13.64
N CYS A 27 -0.06 2.61 13.29
CA CYS A 27 1.08 3.30 13.87
C CYS A 27 1.77 4.12 12.79
N HIS A 28 1.69 5.44 12.90
CA HIS A 28 2.38 6.39 12.02
C HIS A 28 3.70 6.78 12.65
N ILE A 29 4.78 6.75 11.87
CA ILE A 29 6.12 7.13 12.30
C ILE A 29 6.70 8.07 11.25
N SER A 30 7.30 9.18 11.69
CA SER A 30 8.02 10.11 10.83
C SER A 30 9.36 10.47 11.45
N TRP A 31 10.37 10.72 10.65
CA TRP A 31 11.72 11.11 11.11
C TRP A 31 12.39 12.03 10.12
N GLY A 32 13.40 12.77 10.56
CA GLY A 32 14.16 13.67 9.71
C GLY A 32 15.14 14.51 10.52
N ARG A 33 15.72 15.52 9.89
CA ARG A 33 16.47 16.59 10.57
C ARG A 33 15.67 17.88 10.53
N ASP A 34 15.64 18.63 11.63
CA ASP A 34 15.02 19.95 11.64
C ASP A 34 15.71 20.89 10.66
N GLY A 35 14.90 21.67 9.94
CA GLY A 35 15.34 22.48 8.82
C GLY A 35 15.64 21.69 7.54
N SER A 36 15.72 20.36 7.58
CA SER A 36 15.91 19.53 6.39
C SER A 36 14.57 19.09 5.79
N ARG A 37 14.46 19.15 4.46
CA ARG A 37 13.30 18.62 3.70
C ARG A 37 13.35 17.09 3.52
N ARG A 38 14.43 16.42 3.95
CA ARG A 38 14.62 14.97 3.80
C ARG A 38 14.23 14.26 5.10
N GLY A 39 12.93 14.06 5.28
CA GLY A 39 12.38 13.17 6.28
C GLY A 39 11.83 11.90 5.64
N GLY A 40 11.82 10.80 6.39
CA GLY A 40 11.10 9.59 6.02
C GLY A 40 9.81 9.49 6.84
N SER A 41 8.79 8.83 6.29
CA SER A 41 7.63 8.41 7.06
C SER A 41 7.26 6.98 6.72
N THR A 42 6.68 6.29 7.69
CA THR A 42 6.07 4.97 7.50
C THR A 42 4.77 4.91 8.29
N THR A 43 3.82 4.16 7.77
CA THR A 43 2.61 3.78 8.51
C THR A 43 2.52 2.27 8.44
N VAL A 44 2.19 1.66 9.58
CA VAL A 44 2.01 0.21 9.69
C VAL A 44 0.67 -0.04 10.35
N ALA A 45 -0.18 -0.87 9.74
CA ALA A 45 -1.34 -1.44 10.41
C ALA A 45 -0.92 -2.66 11.24
N LEU A 46 -1.40 -2.73 12.49
CA LEU A 46 -1.18 -3.85 13.40
C LEU A 46 -2.46 -4.68 13.51
N LEU A 47 -2.36 -5.85 14.13
CA LEU A 47 -3.49 -6.79 14.25
C LEU A 47 -4.69 -6.21 15.01
N ASP A 48 -4.41 -5.46 16.07
CA ASP A 48 -5.42 -4.85 16.94
C ASP A 48 -4.82 -3.64 17.69
N GLU A 49 -5.66 -2.90 18.41
CA GLU A 49 -5.25 -1.70 19.14
C GLU A 49 -4.27 -2.01 20.29
N ARG A 50 -4.37 -3.19 20.92
CA ARG A 50 -3.47 -3.59 22.02
C ARG A 50 -2.08 -3.89 21.48
N HIS A 51 -1.99 -4.54 20.33
CA HIS A 51 -0.76 -4.74 19.58
C HIS A 51 -0.18 -3.41 19.10
N ALA A 52 -1.00 -2.49 18.56
CA ALA A 52 -0.57 -1.15 18.17
C ALA A 52 0.02 -0.37 19.37
N LYS A 53 -0.68 -0.36 20.52
CA LYS A 53 -0.20 0.26 21.75
C LYS A 53 1.12 -0.32 22.24
N SER A 54 1.23 -1.65 22.24
CA SER A 54 2.46 -2.36 22.62
C SER A 54 3.61 -2.05 21.66
N HIS A 55 3.32 -1.97 20.35
CA HIS A 55 4.28 -1.60 19.32
C HIS A 55 4.80 -0.17 19.51
N VAL A 56 3.91 0.79 19.72
CA VAL A 56 4.25 2.20 20.00
C VAL A 56 5.16 2.30 21.23
N GLN A 57 4.78 1.68 22.34
CA GLN A 57 5.59 1.67 23.56
C GLN A 57 6.98 1.04 23.33
N LYS A 58 7.07 -0.04 22.53
CA LYS A 58 8.34 -0.66 22.17
C LYS A 58 9.21 0.27 21.33
N LYS A 59 8.64 0.97 20.35
CA LYS A 59 9.35 1.93 19.49
C LYS A 59 9.86 3.12 20.30
N ILE A 60 9.02 3.69 21.17
CA ILE A 60 9.40 4.79 22.06
C ILE A 60 10.56 4.39 22.97
N ARG A 61 10.46 3.24 23.67
CA ARG A 61 11.58 2.71 24.48
C ARG A 61 12.85 2.46 23.65
N GLY A 62 12.70 2.13 22.37
CA GLY A 62 13.82 2.02 21.43
C GLY A 62 14.51 3.34 21.16
N GLN A 63 13.75 4.42 20.98
CA GLN A 63 14.31 5.75 20.71
C GLN A 63 14.90 6.42 21.95
N LEU A 64 14.25 6.27 23.10
CA LEU A 64 14.80 6.75 24.38
C LEU A 64 16.19 6.12 24.65
N ARG A 65 16.35 4.83 24.38
CA ARG A 65 17.66 4.14 24.49
C ARG A 65 18.71 4.63 23.49
N LYS A 66 18.30 5.27 22.40
CA LYS A 66 19.20 5.87 21.39
C LYS A 66 19.57 7.32 21.70
N GLY A 67 19.15 7.84 22.86
CA GLY A 67 19.42 9.21 23.31
C GLY A 67 18.45 10.25 22.76
N PHE A 68 17.29 9.84 22.21
CA PHE A 68 16.23 10.79 21.89
C PHE A 68 15.48 11.20 23.16
N LEU A 69 15.11 12.48 23.25
CA LEU A 69 14.32 13.05 24.35
C LEU A 69 12.93 13.43 23.83
N GLU A 70 11.88 13.13 24.60
CA GLU A 70 10.52 13.53 24.23
C GLU A 70 10.36 15.05 24.40
N VAL A 71 9.82 15.69 23.38
CA VAL A 71 9.54 17.13 23.34
C VAL A 71 8.05 17.34 23.02
N ALA A 72 7.53 18.53 23.31
CA ALA A 72 6.19 18.89 22.88
C ALA A 72 6.10 18.79 21.35
N GLY A 73 5.17 17.96 20.86
CA GLY A 73 4.95 17.81 19.42
C GLY A 73 4.45 19.12 18.81
N LEU A 74 4.90 19.42 17.59
CA LEU A 74 4.25 20.46 16.80
C LEU A 74 2.79 20.06 16.56
N PRO A 75 1.83 21.00 16.63
CA PRO A 75 0.44 20.70 16.27
C PRO A 75 0.40 20.16 14.84
N ALA A 76 -0.44 19.14 14.63
CA ALA A 76 -0.65 18.62 13.28
C ALA A 76 -1.15 19.77 12.40
N PRO A 77 -0.62 19.94 11.17
CA PRO A 77 -1.15 20.95 10.27
C PRO A 77 -2.64 20.64 10.04
N ILE A 78 -3.49 21.58 10.45
CA ILE A 78 -4.91 21.53 10.17
C ILE A 78 -5.04 21.77 8.67
N GLY A 79 -5.56 20.77 7.95
CA GLY A 79 -5.81 20.93 6.53
C GLY A 79 -6.87 21.99 6.29
N ASP A 80 -6.70 22.78 5.24
CA ASP A 80 -7.74 23.64 4.71
C ASP A 80 -8.86 22.74 4.12
N PRO A 81 -10.07 22.76 4.70
CA PRO A 81 -11.18 21.93 4.24
C PRO A 81 -11.65 22.29 2.83
N ASP A 82 -11.42 23.53 2.38
CA ASP A 82 -11.86 24.03 1.09
C ASP A 82 -10.81 23.89 -0.01
N ALA A 83 -9.57 23.52 0.34
CA ALA A 83 -8.51 23.36 -0.63
C ALA A 83 -8.85 22.31 -1.69
N LEU A 84 -8.78 22.69 -2.96
CA LEU A 84 -9.03 21.79 -4.08
C LEU A 84 -7.85 20.82 -4.26
N VAL A 85 -8.18 19.55 -4.53
CA VAL A 85 -7.19 18.46 -4.66
C VAL A 85 -6.19 18.76 -5.77
N VAL A 86 -6.68 19.16 -6.95
CA VAL A 86 -5.84 19.41 -8.13
C VAL A 86 -4.87 20.55 -7.88
N GLU A 87 -5.35 21.67 -7.34
CA GLU A 87 -4.55 22.87 -7.05
C GLU A 87 -3.48 22.57 -6.00
N THR A 88 -3.86 21.89 -4.92
CA THR A 88 -2.93 21.51 -3.84
C THR A 88 -1.78 20.65 -4.37
N ILE A 89 -2.08 19.65 -5.21
CA ILE A 89 -1.05 18.79 -5.80
C ILE A 89 -0.17 19.58 -6.77
N ALA A 90 -0.78 20.40 -7.63
CA ALA A 90 -0.06 21.18 -8.63
C ALA A 90 0.90 22.20 -7.97
N ASP A 91 0.45 22.89 -6.93
CA ASP A 91 1.23 23.91 -6.22
C ASP A 91 2.37 23.29 -5.40
N ALA A 92 2.14 22.13 -4.79
CA ALA A 92 3.19 21.41 -4.06
C ALA A 92 4.33 20.95 -4.99
N GLN A 93 4.02 20.59 -6.24
CA GLN A 93 5.01 20.15 -7.22
C GLN A 93 5.71 21.33 -7.94
N ALA A 94 5.07 22.50 -8.04
CA ALA A 94 5.64 23.70 -8.64
C ALA A 94 6.67 24.43 -7.75
N LYS A 95 6.73 24.13 -6.45
CA LYS A 95 7.65 24.80 -5.51
C LYS A 95 9.12 24.54 -5.89
N PRO A 96 10.03 25.51 -5.65
CA PRO A 96 11.40 25.55 -6.18
C PRO A 96 12.34 24.41 -5.75
N ALA A 97 11.87 23.45 -4.96
CA ALA A 97 12.64 22.29 -4.52
C ALA A 97 13.04 21.34 -5.66
N TYR A 98 12.32 21.38 -6.80
CA TYR A 98 12.54 20.44 -7.91
C TYR A 98 12.65 21.11 -9.28
N GLY A 99 12.39 22.42 -9.40
CA GLY A 99 12.43 23.14 -10.68
C GLY A 99 11.53 22.54 -11.77
N LEU A 100 10.61 21.63 -11.41
CA LEU A 100 9.74 20.95 -12.34
C LEU A 100 8.59 21.88 -12.73
N PRO A 101 8.14 21.83 -14.00
CA PRO A 101 6.96 22.57 -14.41
C PRO A 101 5.75 22.15 -13.58
N ARG A 102 4.86 23.11 -13.29
CA ARG A 102 3.59 22.86 -12.62
C ARG A 102 2.82 21.75 -13.36
N PRO A 103 2.34 20.71 -12.66
CA PRO A 103 1.50 19.69 -13.27
C PRO A 103 0.29 20.29 -13.98
N GLN A 104 0.09 19.88 -15.22
CA GLN A 104 -1.10 20.23 -16.00
C GLN A 104 -2.06 19.04 -15.97
N TYR A 105 -3.08 19.12 -15.12
CA TYR A 105 -4.19 18.18 -15.15
C TYR A 105 -5.17 18.60 -16.24
N ARG A 106 -5.50 17.68 -17.13
CA ARG A 106 -6.43 17.89 -18.25
C ARG A 106 -7.67 17.01 -18.07
N PRO A 107 -8.87 17.48 -18.44
CA PRO A 107 -10.06 16.64 -18.46
C PRO A 107 -9.85 15.38 -19.31
N VAL A 108 -10.40 14.26 -18.86
CA VAL A 108 -10.43 13.02 -19.63
C VAL A 108 -11.71 12.99 -20.46
N GLU A 109 -11.58 12.82 -21.77
CA GLU A 109 -12.73 12.75 -22.67
C GLU A 109 -13.69 11.62 -22.29
N GLY A 110 -14.99 11.89 -22.35
CA GLY A 110 -16.04 10.93 -21.99
C GLY A 110 -16.30 10.78 -20.48
N PHE A 111 -15.47 11.35 -19.61
CA PHE A 111 -15.62 11.22 -18.16
C PHE A 111 -15.68 12.58 -17.46
N ARG A 112 -16.89 12.95 -17.00
CA ARG A 112 -17.09 14.15 -16.18
C ARG A 112 -16.33 14.01 -14.85
N ASP A 113 -15.73 15.12 -14.40
CA ASP A 113 -14.98 15.22 -13.14
C ASP A 113 -13.75 14.30 -13.08
N VAL A 114 -13.24 13.81 -14.22
CA VAL A 114 -11.99 13.06 -14.26
C VAL A 114 -10.91 13.90 -14.92
N VAL A 115 -9.77 14.01 -14.25
CA VAL A 115 -8.60 14.71 -14.78
C VAL A 115 -7.38 13.82 -14.75
N CYS A 116 -6.48 14.04 -15.71
CA CYS A 116 -5.24 13.29 -15.87
C CYS A 116 -4.05 14.24 -16.02
N HIS A 117 -2.98 13.95 -15.30
CA HIS A 117 -1.66 14.55 -15.53
C HIS A 117 -0.70 13.48 -16.03
N ALA A 118 -0.17 13.66 -17.23
CA ALA A 118 0.89 12.81 -17.77
C ALA A 118 2.26 13.39 -17.38
N ARG A 119 3.02 12.65 -16.58
CA ARG A 119 4.42 12.94 -16.27
C ARG A 119 5.30 12.05 -17.12
N ILE A 120 5.54 12.49 -18.34
CA ILE A 120 6.37 11.79 -19.33
C ILE A 120 7.74 12.44 -19.39
N HIS A 121 8.78 11.61 -19.39
CA HIS A 121 10.17 12.05 -19.43
C HIS A 121 10.79 11.64 -20.77
N PRO A 122 10.94 12.57 -21.74
CA PRO A 122 11.47 12.24 -23.07
C PRO A 122 12.86 11.57 -23.03
N GLU A 123 13.69 12.00 -22.08
CA GLU A 123 15.04 11.46 -21.81
C GLU A 123 15.04 10.04 -21.23
N SER A 124 13.87 9.51 -20.84
CA SER A 124 13.73 8.18 -20.22
C SER A 124 12.38 7.57 -20.56
N PRO A 125 12.15 7.19 -21.84
CA PRO A 125 10.90 6.59 -22.28
C PRO A 125 10.52 5.37 -21.44
N GLY A 126 9.23 5.25 -21.10
CA GLY A 126 8.68 4.15 -20.30
C GLY A 126 8.90 4.28 -18.79
N ARG A 127 9.60 5.33 -18.33
CA ARG A 127 9.71 5.67 -16.91
C ARG A 127 8.68 6.70 -16.45
N GLY A 128 7.88 7.24 -17.37
CA GLY A 128 6.80 8.15 -17.04
C GLY A 128 5.61 7.47 -16.38
N PHE A 129 4.66 8.27 -15.94
CA PHE A 129 3.37 7.80 -15.45
C PHE A 129 2.25 8.78 -15.78
N TYR A 130 1.04 8.25 -15.87
CA TYR A 130 -0.22 8.97 -15.93
C TYR A 130 -0.83 8.94 -14.54
N HIS A 131 -1.11 10.10 -13.96
CA HIS A 131 -1.79 10.24 -12.68
C HIS A 131 -3.22 10.70 -12.93
N TYR A 132 -4.18 9.84 -12.59
CA TYR A 132 -5.60 10.08 -12.75
C TYR A 132 -6.21 10.45 -11.41
N LEU A 133 -7.09 11.46 -11.44
CA LEU A 133 -7.93 11.87 -10.33
C LEU A 133 -9.38 11.83 -10.78
N VAL A 134 -10.19 11.00 -10.11
CA VAL A 134 -11.65 11.01 -10.21
C VAL A 134 -12.16 11.90 -9.08
N LEU A 135 -12.53 13.13 -9.43
CA LEU A 135 -12.89 14.18 -8.49
C LEU A 135 -14.30 13.94 -7.94
N ARG A 136 -14.49 14.38 -6.70
CA ARG A 136 -15.74 14.35 -5.92
C ARG A 136 -15.84 15.66 -5.14
N ASP A 137 -17.02 15.95 -4.61
CA ASP A 137 -17.26 17.13 -3.76
C ASP A 137 -16.72 18.42 -4.40
N GLU A 138 -17.03 18.61 -5.69
CA GLU A 138 -16.56 19.77 -6.48
C GLU A 138 -15.02 19.88 -6.57
N GLY A 139 -14.30 18.77 -6.45
CA GLY A 139 -12.83 18.73 -6.47
C GLY A 139 -12.17 18.84 -5.10
N ARG A 140 -12.95 18.87 -4.01
CA ARG A 140 -12.42 18.83 -2.63
C ARG A 140 -12.04 17.42 -2.19
N SER A 141 -12.48 16.37 -2.87
CA SER A 141 -12.03 15.01 -2.59
C SER A 141 -11.84 14.22 -3.88
N ALA A 142 -11.12 13.10 -3.84
CA ALA A 142 -10.85 12.32 -5.06
C ALA A 142 -10.55 10.84 -4.79
N LEU A 143 -10.73 10.02 -5.82
CA LEU A 143 -10.01 8.75 -5.99
C LEU A 143 -8.83 8.96 -6.93
N ALA A 144 -7.64 8.55 -6.50
CA ALA A 144 -6.42 8.64 -7.27
C ALA A 144 -5.93 7.26 -7.73
N PHE A 145 -5.44 7.17 -8.96
CA PHE A 145 -4.71 5.99 -9.42
C PHE A 145 -3.62 6.38 -10.41
N ASN A 146 -2.62 5.51 -10.55
CA ASN A 146 -1.48 5.74 -11.42
C ASN A 146 -1.34 4.61 -12.44
N VAL A 147 -0.94 4.97 -13.65
CA VAL A 147 -0.63 4.03 -14.73
C VAL A 147 0.76 4.34 -15.26
N ARG A 148 1.64 3.35 -15.25
CA ARG A 148 2.99 3.50 -15.81
C ARG A 148 2.88 3.69 -17.31
N GLU A 149 3.66 4.63 -17.85
CA GLU A 149 3.67 4.96 -19.27
C GLU A 149 3.80 3.72 -20.17
N SER A 150 4.74 2.82 -19.85
CA SER A 150 4.98 1.59 -20.61
C SER A 150 3.82 0.60 -20.63
N SER A 151 2.83 0.77 -19.75
CA SER A 151 1.66 -0.09 -19.61
C SER A 151 0.34 0.63 -19.87
N HIS A 152 0.39 1.91 -20.24
CA HIS A 152 -0.79 2.70 -20.48
C HIS A 152 -1.49 2.24 -21.76
N ARG A 153 -2.76 1.86 -21.62
CA ARG A 153 -3.63 1.49 -22.74
C ARG A 153 -4.94 2.27 -22.61
N PRO A 154 -5.28 3.17 -23.55
CA PRO A 154 -6.46 4.03 -23.43
C PRO A 154 -7.76 3.26 -23.18
N GLU A 155 -7.97 2.14 -23.87
CA GLU A 155 -9.15 1.29 -23.70
C GLU A 155 -9.23 0.67 -22.31
N ALA A 156 -8.10 0.21 -21.77
CA ALA A 156 -8.05 -0.35 -20.43
C ALA A 156 -8.36 0.72 -19.37
N VAL A 157 -7.77 1.91 -19.49
CA VAL A 157 -8.05 3.02 -18.57
C VAL A 157 -9.53 3.42 -18.65
N THR A 158 -10.10 3.50 -19.85
CA THR A 158 -11.51 3.81 -20.07
C THR A 158 -12.41 2.78 -19.36
N GLY A 159 -12.17 1.48 -19.56
CA GLY A 159 -12.95 0.44 -18.88
C GLY A 159 -12.79 0.46 -17.35
N PHE A 160 -11.62 0.83 -16.84
CA PHE A 160 -11.43 0.99 -15.39
C PHE A 160 -12.20 2.21 -14.86
N LEU A 161 -12.15 3.34 -15.57
CA LEU A 161 -12.86 4.57 -15.22
C LEU A 161 -14.38 4.37 -15.20
N GLU A 162 -14.95 3.59 -16.13
CA GLU A 162 -16.39 3.24 -16.11
C GLU A 162 -16.83 2.66 -14.77
N THR A 163 -16.02 1.77 -14.19
CA THR A 163 -16.30 1.22 -12.86
C THR A 163 -16.03 2.26 -11.78
N VAL A 164 -14.82 2.83 -11.75
CA VAL A 164 -14.38 3.73 -10.66
C VAL A 164 -15.28 4.96 -10.53
N VAL A 165 -15.72 5.57 -11.62
CA VAL A 165 -16.63 6.72 -11.60
C VAL A 165 -17.99 6.34 -10.99
N THR A 166 -18.49 5.15 -11.31
CA THR A 166 -19.77 4.64 -10.76
C THR A 166 -19.70 4.42 -9.25
N VAL A 167 -18.53 4.02 -8.75
CA VAL A 167 -18.34 3.65 -7.33
C VAL A 167 -17.56 4.70 -6.53
N ARG A 168 -17.31 5.89 -7.10
CA ARG A 168 -16.43 6.90 -6.50
C ARG A 168 -16.92 7.40 -5.14
N ASP A 169 -18.23 7.41 -4.95
CA ASP A 169 -18.89 7.91 -3.76
C ASP A 169 -19.15 6.81 -2.71
N LEU A 170 -18.61 5.60 -2.92
CA LEU A 170 -18.69 4.55 -1.91
C LEU A 170 -18.05 5.00 -0.60
N PRO A 171 -18.78 4.97 0.52
CA PRO A 171 -18.25 5.40 1.79
C PRO A 171 -17.32 4.33 2.38
N PHE A 172 -16.31 4.77 3.13
CA PHE A 172 -15.38 3.90 3.86
C PHE A 172 -15.82 3.70 5.33
N ASP A 173 -17.12 3.66 5.61
CA ASP A 173 -17.77 3.66 6.94
C ASP A 173 -17.21 2.61 7.92
N GLY A 174 -16.04 2.90 8.50
CA GLY A 174 -15.24 1.93 9.26
C GLY A 174 -14.56 0.85 8.40
N ARG A 175 -14.85 0.75 7.09
CA ARG A 175 -14.21 -0.19 6.18
C ARG A 175 -12.98 0.44 5.53
N PRO A 176 -11.79 -0.15 5.65
CA PRO A 176 -10.56 0.47 5.16
C PRO A 176 -10.35 0.33 3.65
N HIS A 177 -11.06 -0.59 3.01
CA HIS A 177 -11.05 -0.81 1.56
C HIS A 177 -12.34 -1.46 1.05
N HIS A 178 -12.53 -1.45 -0.26
CA HIS A 178 -13.55 -2.20 -1.00
C HIS A 178 -12.89 -2.94 -2.15
N LYS A 179 -13.28 -4.20 -2.36
CA LYS A 179 -12.95 -4.96 -3.57
C LYS A 179 -14.23 -5.13 -4.39
N ILE A 180 -14.20 -4.66 -5.63
CA ILE A 180 -15.40 -4.51 -6.46
C ILE A 180 -15.13 -5.17 -7.80
N ALA A 181 -16.03 -6.02 -8.29
CA ALA A 181 -15.93 -6.56 -9.63
C ALA A 181 -16.03 -5.43 -10.67
N LEU A 182 -15.17 -5.47 -11.68
CA LEU A 182 -15.27 -4.53 -12.80
C LEU A 182 -16.50 -4.87 -13.64
N ALA A 183 -17.17 -3.85 -14.18
CA ALA A 183 -18.34 -4.05 -15.06
C ALA A 183 -18.00 -4.93 -16.28
N ARG A 184 -16.75 -4.86 -16.74
CA ARG A 184 -16.11 -5.73 -17.71
C ARG A 184 -14.62 -5.87 -17.37
N PRO A 185 -13.97 -6.99 -17.68
CA PRO A 185 -12.54 -7.12 -17.49
C PRO A 185 -11.77 -6.00 -18.20
N VAL A 186 -10.77 -5.44 -17.52
CA VAL A 186 -9.91 -4.38 -18.02
C VAL A 186 -8.54 -4.97 -18.32
N GLY A 187 -8.30 -5.28 -19.59
CA GLY A 187 -7.17 -6.13 -19.95
C GLY A 187 -7.26 -7.44 -19.17
N PRO A 188 -6.27 -7.77 -18.31
CA PRO A 188 -6.31 -9.00 -17.53
C PRO A 188 -6.95 -8.84 -16.14
N PHE A 189 -7.33 -7.62 -15.73
CA PHE A 189 -7.90 -7.35 -14.41
C PHE A 189 -9.40 -7.59 -14.39
N SER A 190 -9.90 -8.15 -13.28
CA SER A 190 -11.33 -8.42 -13.08
C SER A 190 -11.96 -7.60 -11.95
N HIS A 191 -11.15 -6.93 -11.12
CA HIS A 191 -11.64 -6.20 -9.95
C HIS A 191 -10.94 -4.84 -9.79
N ALA A 192 -11.60 -3.93 -9.08
CA ALA A 192 -11.05 -2.70 -8.54
C ALA A 192 -10.88 -2.84 -7.02
N LEU A 193 -9.70 -2.50 -6.51
CA LEU A 193 -9.46 -2.26 -5.09
C LEU A 193 -9.54 -0.76 -4.83
N LEU A 194 -10.49 -0.33 -3.99
CA LEU A 194 -10.56 1.03 -3.47
C LEU A 194 -10.04 1.04 -2.04
N CYS A 195 -9.04 1.84 -1.75
CA CYS A 195 -8.48 2.00 -0.40
C CYS A 195 -8.84 3.37 0.16
N SER A 196 -9.26 3.40 1.43
CA SER A 196 -9.50 4.64 2.16
C SER A 196 -8.25 5.54 2.16
N PRO A 197 -8.37 6.85 2.36
CA PRO A 197 -7.20 7.75 2.37
C PRO A 197 -6.12 7.31 3.38
N ALA A 198 -6.54 6.79 4.53
CA ALA A 198 -5.63 6.30 5.57
C ALA A 198 -4.83 5.05 5.14
N LEU A 199 -5.47 4.12 4.40
CA LEU A 199 -4.84 2.91 3.90
C LEU A 199 -4.04 3.16 2.63
N GLY A 200 -4.65 3.81 1.64
CA GLY A 200 -4.09 4.00 0.30
C GLY A 200 -3.03 5.08 0.19
N GLN A 201 -3.06 6.09 1.07
CA GLN A 201 -2.03 7.12 1.23
C GLN A 201 -1.63 7.89 -0.05
N ALA A 202 -2.50 7.96 -1.06
CA ALA A 202 -2.20 8.59 -2.35
C ALA A 202 -1.73 10.05 -2.22
N ALA A 203 -2.21 10.77 -1.21
CA ALA A 203 -1.87 12.17 -0.98
C ALA A 203 -1.11 12.41 0.34
N VAL A 204 -0.40 11.41 0.88
CA VAL A 204 0.35 11.57 2.15
C VAL A 204 1.41 12.68 2.09
N ALA A 205 1.93 12.98 0.91
CA ALA A 205 2.85 14.09 0.68
C ALA A 205 2.18 15.47 0.72
N TYR A 206 0.84 15.53 0.79
CA TYR A 206 0.03 16.74 0.73
C TYR A 206 -0.90 16.79 1.96
N PRO A 207 -0.40 17.17 3.15
CA PRO A 207 -1.16 17.08 4.40
C PRO A 207 -2.55 17.73 4.36
N THR A 208 -2.70 18.83 3.63
CA THR A 208 -3.97 19.57 3.43
C THR A 208 -5.10 18.73 2.84
N ILE A 209 -4.76 17.75 1.99
CA ILE A 209 -5.74 16.90 1.26
C ILE A 209 -5.56 15.41 1.60
N ALA A 210 -4.60 15.05 2.46
CA ALA A 210 -4.20 13.66 2.70
C ALA A 210 -5.36 12.76 3.15
N ALA A 211 -6.30 13.30 3.94
CA ALA A 211 -7.49 12.59 4.43
C ALA A 211 -8.66 12.56 3.42
N ARG A 212 -8.53 13.20 2.26
CA ARG A 212 -9.59 13.38 1.26
C ARG A 212 -9.32 12.69 -0.08
N VAL A 213 -8.13 12.13 -0.25
CA VAL A 213 -7.74 11.41 -1.47
C VAL A 213 -7.57 9.93 -1.16
N ALA A 214 -8.54 9.14 -1.59
CA ALA A 214 -8.47 7.68 -1.56
C ALA A 214 -7.73 7.15 -2.79
N THR A 215 -7.37 5.86 -2.77
CA THR A 215 -6.61 5.23 -3.84
C THR A 215 -7.46 4.17 -4.53
N ALA A 216 -7.35 4.05 -5.85
CA ALA A 216 -7.94 2.97 -6.62
C ALA A 216 -6.85 2.17 -7.35
N PHE A 217 -7.03 0.86 -7.49
CA PHE A 217 -6.14 0.00 -8.25
C PHE A 217 -6.93 -1.05 -9.03
N PRO A 218 -6.55 -1.37 -10.28
CA PRO A 218 -7.02 -2.60 -10.89
C PRO A 218 -6.25 -3.79 -10.31
N ILE A 219 -6.98 -4.83 -9.95
CA ILE A 219 -6.43 -6.05 -9.36
C ILE A 219 -6.99 -7.29 -10.05
N TYR A 220 -6.25 -8.37 -9.94
CA TYR A 220 -6.78 -9.71 -10.18
C TYR A 220 -7.58 -10.16 -8.96
N ASP A 221 -8.56 -11.04 -9.16
CA ASP A 221 -9.36 -11.61 -8.07
C ASP A 221 -8.48 -12.24 -6.98
N CYS A 222 -7.38 -12.89 -7.40
CA CYS A 222 -6.46 -13.61 -6.53
C CYS A 222 -5.47 -12.74 -5.73
N GLU A 223 -5.57 -11.40 -5.80
CA GLU A 223 -4.60 -10.49 -5.17
C GLU A 223 -5.04 -9.95 -3.82
N ILE A 224 -6.34 -9.73 -3.66
CA ILE A 224 -6.94 -9.26 -2.42
C ILE A 224 -8.09 -10.20 -2.09
N GLY A 225 -8.12 -10.70 -0.86
CA GLY A 225 -9.20 -11.54 -0.36
C GLY A 225 -10.40 -10.71 0.03
N ASP A 226 -11.59 -11.24 -0.20
CA ASP A 226 -12.84 -10.50 0.03
C ASP A 226 -13.07 -10.18 1.51
N ALA A 227 -12.54 -11.03 2.40
CA ALA A 227 -12.64 -10.90 3.85
C ALA A 227 -11.31 -10.47 4.50
N ASP A 228 -10.33 -9.99 3.73
CA ASP A 228 -9.06 -9.59 4.31
C ASP A 228 -9.23 -8.40 5.25
N ALA A 229 -8.70 -8.54 6.46
CA ALA A 229 -8.58 -7.42 7.37
C ALA A 229 -7.56 -6.39 6.84
N GLU A 230 -7.65 -5.16 7.36
CA GLU A 230 -6.76 -4.07 6.94
C GLU A 230 -5.28 -4.44 6.95
N VAL A 231 -4.83 -5.15 7.99
CA VAL A 231 -3.43 -5.54 8.15
C VAL A 231 -2.91 -6.38 6.97
N PHE A 232 -3.76 -7.22 6.38
CA PHE A 232 -3.37 -8.02 5.21
C PHE A 232 -3.34 -7.16 3.95
N VAL A 233 -4.35 -6.33 3.73
CA VAL A 233 -4.37 -5.42 2.58
C VAL A 233 -3.20 -4.45 2.64
N ASP A 234 -2.93 -3.88 3.82
CA ASP A 234 -1.79 -3.02 4.09
C ASP A 234 -0.45 -3.69 3.75
N ALA A 235 -0.24 -4.90 4.28
CA ALA A 235 0.95 -5.68 3.99
C ALA A 235 1.08 -5.99 2.49
N ARG A 236 -0.03 -6.11 1.76
CA ARG A 236 0.00 -6.33 0.31
C ARG A 236 0.31 -5.07 -0.44
N ILE A 237 -0.24 -3.92 -0.11
CA ILE A 237 0.07 -2.68 -0.83
C ILE A 237 1.48 -2.12 -0.53
N ARG A 238 2.06 -2.46 0.63
CA ARG A 238 3.31 -1.82 1.13
C ARG A 238 4.40 -2.79 1.60
N GLY A 239 4.14 -4.10 1.67
CA GLY A 239 5.09 -5.08 2.19
C GLY A 239 6.13 -5.58 1.17
N HIS A 240 6.75 -6.72 1.48
CA HIS A 240 7.87 -7.27 0.68
C HIS A 240 7.46 -7.72 -0.73
N GLY A 241 6.18 -8.09 -0.94
CA GLY A 241 5.60 -8.43 -2.22
C GLY A 241 4.58 -7.40 -2.69
N ALA A 242 4.91 -6.10 -2.57
CA ALA A 242 3.94 -5.01 -2.73
C ALA A 242 3.16 -5.07 -4.06
N LEU A 243 1.84 -5.21 -3.95
CA LEU A 243 0.83 -5.31 -5.01
C LEU A 243 -0.51 -4.75 -4.48
N PRO A 244 -1.34 -4.17 -5.34
CA PRO A 244 -1.07 -3.78 -6.73
C PRO A 244 -0.11 -2.58 -6.85
N TYR A 245 0.48 -2.43 -8.03
CA TYR A 245 1.31 -1.27 -8.41
C TYR A 245 0.92 -0.74 -9.80
N SER A 246 1.47 0.39 -10.21
CA SER A 246 1.03 1.16 -11.39
C SER A 246 1.34 0.53 -12.75
N ASP A 247 1.99 -0.63 -12.82
CA ASP A 247 2.23 -1.35 -14.07
C ASP A 247 1.04 -2.26 -14.40
N TRP A 248 0.32 -1.93 -15.47
CA TRP A 248 -0.89 -2.65 -15.86
C TRP A 248 -0.61 -3.81 -16.81
N ALA A 249 0.65 -4.00 -17.24
CA ALA A 249 1.07 -5.09 -18.11
C ALA A 249 1.62 -6.31 -17.32
N ARG A 250 1.24 -6.42 -16.04
CA ARG A 250 1.67 -7.50 -15.14
C ARG A 250 0.75 -8.71 -15.22
N ARG A 251 1.28 -9.91 -14.95
CA ARG A 251 0.52 -11.18 -14.85
C ARG A 251 -0.30 -11.27 -13.55
N PRO A 252 -1.22 -12.24 -13.40
CA PRO A 252 -1.83 -12.54 -12.10
C PRO A 252 -0.74 -12.88 -11.08
N HIS A 253 -0.80 -12.26 -9.91
CA HIS A 253 0.09 -12.57 -8.80
C HIS A 253 -0.76 -13.06 -7.63
N PRO A 254 -0.96 -14.38 -7.47
CA PRO A 254 -1.75 -14.86 -6.35
C PRO A 254 -1.11 -14.45 -5.04
N VAL A 255 -1.94 -14.17 -4.04
CA VAL A 255 -1.51 -13.93 -2.66
C VAL A 255 -0.64 -15.08 -2.17
N VAL A 256 0.52 -14.76 -1.61
CA VAL A 256 1.39 -15.72 -0.93
C VAL A 256 1.69 -15.21 0.47
N ASP A 257 0.70 -15.37 1.35
CA ASP A 257 0.83 -15.06 2.77
C ASP A 257 1.52 -16.25 3.46
N LEU A 258 2.74 -16.07 3.96
CA LEU A 258 3.54 -17.15 4.56
C LEU A 258 3.81 -16.89 6.03
N ARG A 259 3.76 -17.96 6.83
CA ARG A 259 4.47 -18.08 8.11
C ARG A 259 5.12 -19.44 8.21
N PHE A 260 6.27 -19.54 8.86
CA PHE A 260 7.07 -20.77 8.88
C PHE A 260 8.03 -20.80 10.06
N ASP A 261 8.43 -22.00 10.44
CA ASP A 261 9.55 -22.29 11.34
C ASP A 261 10.30 -23.47 10.70
N ILE A 262 11.35 -23.17 9.94
CA ILE A 262 12.19 -24.16 9.27
C ILE A 262 13.48 -24.31 10.07
N GLN A 263 13.69 -25.49 10.64
CA GLN A 263 14.86 -25.80 11.46
C GLN A 263 15.85 -26.65 10.67
N GLY A 264 17.13 -26.51 10.97
CA GLY A 264 18.20 -27.23 10.29
C GLY A 264 19.54 -26.49 10.40
N PRO A 265 20.49 -26.77 9.50
CA PRO A 265 21.77 -26.07 9.44
C PRO A 265 21.63 -24.56 9.23
N ASP A 266 20.64 -24.16 8.41
CA ASP A 266 20.31 -22.76 8.12
C ASP A 266 18.87 -22.44 8.58
N PRO A 267 18.66 -22.26 9.90
CA PRO A 267 17.33 -22.08 10.45
C PRO A 267 16.72 -20.75 10.00
N GLU A 268 15.46 -20.79 9.58
CA GLU A 268 14.74 -19.64 9.05
C GLU A 268 13.31 -19.61 9.61
N ARG A 269 12.89 -18.47 10.16
CA ARG A 269 11.59 -18.37 10.83
C ARG A 269 10.86 -17.07 10.56
N ASP A 270 9.55 -17.18 10.37
CA ASP A 270 8.60 -16.10 10.48
C ASP A 270 7.30 -16.59 11.10
N ARG A 271 7.03 -16.22 12.36
CA ARG A 271 5.85 -16.72 13.09
C ARG A 271 4.58 -15.93 12.81
N THR A 272 4.68 -14.87 12.04
CA THR A 272 3.57 -14.01 11.64
C THR A 272 3.34 -14.14 10.15
N PHE A 273 2.08 -14.19 9.72
CA PHE A 273 1.80 -14.15 8.29
C PHE A 273 2.35 -12.85 7.71
N LYS A 274 3.17 -12.99 6.68
CA LYS A 274 3.67 -11.88 5.87
C LYS A 274 3.46 -12.18 4.40
N VAL A 275 3.28 -11.11 3.64
CA VAL A 275 3.15 -11.17 2.19
C VAL A 275 4.54 -11.32 1.60
N TYR A 276 4.73 -12.38 0.81
CA TYR A 276 5.94 -12.60 0.04
C TYR A 276 5.63 -12.73 -1.45
N GLN A 277 6.65 -12.55 -2.28
CA GLN A 277 6.58 -12.92 -3.69
C GLN A 277 6.60 -14.45 -3.83
N ARG A 278 6.01 -14.99 -4.90
CA ARG A 278 5.99 -16.44 -5.17
C ARG A 278 7.37 -17.09 -5.13
N ALA A 279 8.39 -16.43 -5.67
CA ALA A 279 9.78 -16.91 -5.64
C ALA A 279 10.29 -17.28 -4.24
N ARG A 280 9.74 -16.62 -3.19
CA ARG A 280 10.08 -16.93 -1.82
C ARG A 280 9.50 -18.28 -1.36
N LEU A 281 8.25 -18.57 -1.71
CA LEU A 281 7.66 -19.89 -1.47
C LEU A 281 8.50 -20.97 -2.19
N ASP A 282 8.83 -20.74 -3.45
CA ASP A 282 9.65 -21.67 -4.24
C ASP A 282 11.04 -21.90 -3.61
N THR A 283 11.61 -20.88 -2.96
CA THR A 283 12.88 -21.00 -2.21
C THR A 283 12.73 -21.75 -0.89
N LEU A 284 11.59 -21.62 -0.21
CA LEU A 284 11.34 -22.28 1.08
C LEU A 284 10.99 -23.76 0.94
N MET A 285 10.40 -24.17 -0.19
CA MET A 285 9.97 -25.55 -0.42
C MET A 285 11.13 -26.58 -0.35
N PRO A 286 12.27 -26.40 -1.05
CA PRO A 286 13.41 -27.29 -0.91
C PRO A 286 14.02 -27.29 0.49
N LYS A 287 14.05 -26.13 1.16
CA LYS A 287 14.54 -26.02 2.54
C LYS A 287 13.67 -26.83 3.50
N LEU A 288 12.35 -26.73 3.38
CA LEU A 288 11.40 -27.49 4.17
C LEU A 288 11.56 -29.01 3.96
N ALA A 289 11.80 -29.44 2.72
CA ALA A 289 12.02 -30.86 2.41
C ALA A 289 13.25 -31.45 3.13
N ALA A 290 14.30 -30.65 3.32
CA ALA A 290 15.54 -31.05 3.99
C ALA A 290 15.57 -30.74 5.50
N ALA A 291 14.49 -30.18 6.05
CA ALA A 291 14.45 -29.66 7.41
C ALA A 291 14.17 -30.74 8.48
N SER A 292 14.29 -30.37 9.75
CA SER A 292 13.90 -31.27 10.85
C SER A 292 12.40 -31.61 10.82
N PRO A 293 11.96 -32.78 11.34
CA PRO A 293 10.55 -33.18 11.35
C PRO A 293 9.59 -32.17 12.02
N ASP A 294 10.09 -31.36 12.96
CA ASP A 294 9.32 -30.32 13.66
C ASP A 294 9.13 -29.04 12.84
N SER A 295 9.77 -28.96 11.67
CA SER A 295 9.68 -27.83 10.77
C SER A 295 8.33 -27.74 10.07
N TRP A 296 7.90 -26.53 9.78
CA TRP A 296 6.61 -26.30 9.12
C TRP A 296 6.58 -24.99 8.33
N LEU A 297 5.72 -24.99 7.31
CA LEU A 297 5.39 -23.83 6.50
C LEU A 297 3.87 -23.77 6.34
N GLU A 298 3.27 -22.64 6.62
CA GLU A 298 1.87 -22.39 6.34
C GLU A 298 1.73 -21.35 5.26
N VAL A 299 0.94 -21.71 4.25
CA VAL A 299 0.59 -20.88 3.12
C VAL A 299 -0.88 -20.52 3.25
N ARG A 300 -1.19 -19.23 3.24
CA ARG A 300 -2.57 -18.74 3.23
C ARG A 300 -2.94 -18.25 1.83
N SER A 301 -4.06 -18.75 1.29
CA SER A 301 -4.60 -18.34 -0.02
C SER A 301 -5.32 -16.99 0.09
N PHE A 302 -5.63 -16.38 -1.06
CA PHE A 302 -6.40 -15.13 -1.08
C PHE A 302 -7.83 -15.29 -0.55
N ARG A 303 -8.39 -16.51 -0.55
CA ARG A 303 -9.69 -16.81 0.08
C ARG A 303 -9.59 -16.95 1.61
N GLY A 304 -8.38 -16.87 2.16
CA GLY A 304 -8.12 -16.97 3.59
C GLY A 304 -7.95 -18.40 4.11
N GLU A 305 -8.00 -19.40 3.23
CA GLU A 305 -7.71 -20.78 3.58
C GLU A 305 -6.23 -20.93 3.92
N ILE A 306 -5.91 -21.80 4.89
CA ILE A 306 -4.53 -22.05 5.32
C ILE A 306 -4.19 -23.50 5.04
N ARG A 307 -3.11 -23.71 4.30
CA ARG A 307 -2.51 -25.03 4.08
C ARG A 307 -1.18 -25.12 4.82
N ARG A 308 -1.06 -26.12 5.69
CA ARG A 308 0.18 -26.44 6.40
C ARG A 308 0.95 -27.53 5.66
N LEU A 309 2.24 -27.28 5.46
CA LEU A 309 3.21 -28.16 4.84
C LEU A 309 4.27 -28.55 5.88
N THR A 310 4.73 -29.79 5.82
CA THR A 310 5.80 -30.34 6.68
C THR A 310 6.80 -31.09 5.79
N PRO A 311 8.00 -31.46 6.29
CA PRO A 311 8.97 -32.22 5.50
C PRO A 311 8.41 -33.52 4.91
N THR A 312 7.45 -34.14 5.60
CA THR A 312 6.81 -35.41 5.19
C THR A 312 5.49 -35.23 4.44
N ASN A 313 4.98 -34.00 4.33
CA ASN A 313 3.72 -33.67 3.66
C ASN A 313 3.91 -32.41 2.82
N LEU A 314 4.68 -32.56 1.75
CA LEU A 314 4.90 -31.51 0.77
C LEU A 314 3.82 -31.58 -0.31
N ALA A 315 3.35 -30.43 -0.77
CA ALA A 315 2.47 -30.34 -1.92
C ALA A 315 3.29 -30.26 -3.22
N ALA A 316 2.78 -30.87 -4.29
CA ALA A 316 3.33 -30.66 -5.62
C ALA A 316 3.17 -29.18 -6.03
N PRO A 317 4.09 -28.62 -6.85
CA PRO A 317 3.99 -27.22 -7.30
C PRO A 317 2.64 -26.86 -7.94
N SER A 318 2.09 -27.77 -8.76
CA SER A 318 0.77 -27.60 -9.40
C SER A 318 -0.39 -27.58 -8.40
N ASP A 319 -0.30 -28.33 -7.30
CA ASP A 319 -1.31 -28.33 -6.25
C ASP A 319 -1.25 -27.06 -5.40
N LEU A 320 -0.07 -26.47 -5.23
CA LEU A 320 0.08 -25.15 -4.62
C LEU A 320 -0.46 -24.06 -5.53
N ASP A 321 -0.20 -24.13 -6.84
CA ASP A 321 -0.75 -23.16 -7.80
C ASP A 321 -2.28 -23.21 -7.81
N ARG A 322 -2.87 -24.41 -7.82
CA ARG A 322 -4.33 -24.58 -7.72
C ARG A 322 -4.89 -23.99 -6.44
N PHE A 323 -4.24 -24.26 -5.30
CA PHE A 323 -4.64 -23.72 -4.00
C PHE A 323 -4.58 -22.19 -3.95
N LEU A 324 -3.59 -21.58 -4.60
CA LEU A 324 -3.36 -20.14 -4.56
C LEU A 324 -4.20 -19.35 -5.58
N LEU A 325 -4.51 -19.96 -6.74
CA LEU A 325 -5.25 -19.32 -7.82
C LEU A 325 -6.72 -19.69 -7.84
N ASP A 326 -7.12 -20.73 -7.10
CA ASP A 326 -8.43 -21.37 -7.22
C ASP A 326 -8.77 -21.66 -8.69
N SER A 327 -7.81 -22.23 -9.41
CA SER A 327 -8.06 -22.80 -10.73
C SER A 327 -8.93 -24.03 -10.53
N GLN A 328 -10.23 -23.85 -10.31
CA GLN A 328 -11.18 -24.91 -10.60
C GLN A 328 -10.93 -25.33 -12.06
N PRO A 329 -10.88 -26.63 -12.38
CA PRO A 329 -10.98 -27.04 -13.76
C PRO A 329 -12.26 -26.37 -14.30
N ALA A 330 -12.13 -25.63 -15.40
CA ALA A 330 -13.30 -25.15 -16.13
C ALA A 330 -14.19 -26.37 -16.38
N ILE A 331 -15.41 -26.36 -15.81
CA ILE A 331 -16.40 -27.43 -15.97
C ILE A 331 -16.87 -27.44 -17.42
#